data_AF-U6STB1-F1
#
_entry.id   AF-U6STB1-F1
#
_cell.length_a   1.000
_cell.length_b   1.000
_cell.length_c   1.000
_cell.angle_alpha   90.00
_cell.angle_beta   90.00
_cell.angle_gamma   90.00
#
_symmetry.space_group_name_H-M   'P 1'
#
loop_
_entity.id
_entity.type
_entity.pdbx_description
1 polymer ?
#
loop_
_entity_poly.entity_id
_entity_poly.type
_entity_poly.pdbx_seq_one_letter_code
_entity_poly.pdbx_strand_id
1 'polypeptide(L)'
;MKKLVKNGLFTFGFIGLLSMNLPTTVLAAETVAERCQYEAVVGVNPAFQTTNCLLTEMALDYNIPPEVVKAVAERESSWVQFNSDGTPNISSDNGIGMMQLTNQAAFDQERLETDVLYNIEAGVKVLDEMFTRGNLPVINDNDRDVIESWYFAVMAYNGIKPQNSPVRQASGERNESAYQELVYSLINRSEQGTTTKQLSFKPSDFNYDPTSDANIEFPVGQFTFDDLTKTKYLFDVGQKVETNTRANFRTSPSTQNNLITTLPAGEVLTITGSFTYDVVSPQNQFVWYPVKRTDGTEGYITSGNLNPLSDEGVEPAPPVEPEEPVTFSDVPSGHWAEKEISYLTSKGIINGYPNGKFGLNDNITRWQAAIILVNANGGIISNPADPGFEDISSNYQYYNVIATAVEKGLFAGPDQKSNTFRPTDTLSRAEMAVLLQRLYKFPNVGEAHPFRDVIPGSWYAASVNNIYHAGVAAGDTTYNPQENVTRAQFATFMARAMEDSFRLK
;
A
#
# COMPACT_ATOMS: atom_id res chain seq x y z
N MET A 1 -6.37 -38.62 66.86
CA MET A 1 -5.15 -38.91 67.65
C MET A 1 -3.93 -38.41 66.87
N LYS A 2 -3.06 -37.65 67.55
CA LYS A 2 -1.73 -37.14 67.14
C LYS A 2 -1.75 -36.06 66.04
N LYS A 3 -1.66 -34.77 66.39
CA LYS A 3 -0.48 -33.96 66.85
C LYS A 3 0.32 -33.43 65.64
N LEU A 4 0.23 -32.12 65.35
CA LEU A 4 1.05 -30.99 65.89
C LEU A 4 2.27 -30.77 64.98
N VAL A 5 2.53 -29.51 64.56
CA VAL A 5 3.80 -28.77 64.71
C VAL A 5 3.86 -27.50 63.81
N LYS A 6 3.95 -26.36 64.52
CA LYS A 6 4.74 -25.11 64.37
C LYS A 6 5.14 -24.50 63.01
N ASN A 7 4.96 -23.17 63.01
CA ASN A 7 5.72 -22.10 62.35
C ASN A 7 7.23 -22.34 62.16
N GLY A 8 7.77 -21.83 61.06
CA GLY A 8 9.20 -21.60 60.85
C GLY A 8 9.47 -20.77 59.58
N LEU A 9 10.02 -19.58 59.79
CA LEU A 9 10.36 -18.56 58.81
C LEU A 9 11.73 -18.87 58.15
N PHE A 10 11.81 -18.65 56.83
CA PHE A 10 12.97 -18.41 55.95
C PHE A 10 14.30 -19.14 56.18
N THR A 11 14.75 -19.85 55.12
CA THR A 11 16.18 -20.01 54.80
C THR A 11 16.34 -20.12 53.29
N PHE A 12 17.18 -19.26 52.71
CA PHE A 12 17.61 -19.29 51.32
C PHE A 12 18.27 -20.64 51.01
N GLY A 13 17.78 -21.33 49.98
CA GLY A 13 18.35 -22.56 49.45
C GLY A 13 18.38 -22.50 47.93
N PHE A 14 19.59 -22.37 47.38
CA PHE A 14 19.92 -22.60 45.97
C PHE A 14 19.28 -23.92 45.49
N ILE A 15 18.40 -23.86 44.49
CA ILE A 15 17.96 -25.03 43.73
C ILE A 15 18.14 -24.72 42.25
N GLY A 16 19.09 -25.43 41.65
CA GLY A 16 19.22 -25.79 40.23
C GLY A 16 18.81 -24.76 39.19
N LEU A 17 19.82 -24.21 38.48
CA LEU A 17 19.63 -23.78 37.10
C LEU A 17 19.09 -24.97 36.30
N LEU A 18 17.78 -24.95 36.05
CA LEU A 18 17.22 -25.66 34.91
C LEU A 18 17.48 -24.75 33.71
N SER A 19 18.55 -25.04 32.97
CA SER A 19 18.78 -24.44 31.65
C SER A 19 17.67 -24.91 30.73
N MET A 20 16.56 -24.18 30.71
CA MET A 20 15.63 -24.22 29.60
C MET A 20 16.38 -23.67 28.39
N ASN A 21 16.70 -24.55 27.45
CA ASN A 21 17.08 -24.16 26.11
C ASN A 21 15.91 -23.36 25.53
N LEU A 22 16.01 -22.03 25.60
CA LEU A 22 15.22 -21.16 24.75
C LEU A 22 15.68 -21.43 23.31
N PRO A 23 14.80 -21.86 22.39
CA PRO A 23 15.15 -21.86 20.99
C PRO A 23 15.42 -20.41 20.57
N THR A 24 16.67 -20.15 20.21
CA THR A 24 17.12 -18.91 19.56
C THR A 24 16.60 -18.90 18.12
N THR A 25 15.30 -18.67 17.93
CA THR A 25 14.67 -18.27 16.65
C THR A 25 13.25 -17.82 16.95
N VAL A 26 12.98 -16.52 16.80
CA VAL A 26 11.74 -15.87 16.32
C VAL A 26 11.96 -14.38 16.62
N LEU A 27 12.48 -13.61 15.65
CA LEU A 27 12.13 -12.20 15.58
C LEU A 27 10.77 -12.19 14.90
N ALA A 28 9.68 -12.18 15.68
CA ALA A 28 8.35 -12.01 15.15
C ALA A 28 8.28 -10.61 14.51
N ALA A 29 7.65 -10.50 13.33
CA ALA A 29 7.26 -9.20 12.81
C ALA A 29 6.37 -8.53 13.85
N GLU A 30 6.73 -7.31 14.25
CA GLU A 30 6.05 -6.57 15.28
C GLU A 30 4.64 -6.19 14.80
N THR A 31 3.60 -6.63 15.50
CA THR A 31 2.20 -6.29 15.19
C THR A 31 1.96 -4.79 15.36
N VAL A 32 0.92 -4.24 14.72
CA VAL A 32 0.53 -2.82 14.93
C VAL A 32 0.39 -2.48 16.42
N ALA A 33 -0.16 -3.41 17.21
CA ALA A 33 -0.28 -3.24 18.66
C ALA A 33 1.08 -3.10 19.34
N GLU A 34 2.06 -3.92 18.98
CA GLU A 34 3.42 -3.86 19.54
C GLU A 34 4.16 -2.58 19.09
N ARG A 35 4.09 -2.23 17.79
CA ARG A 35 4.70 -0.98 17.24
C ARG A 35 4.20 0.27 17.95
N CYS A 36 2.91 0.27 18.31
CA CYS A 36 2.26 1.36 19.02
C CYS A 36 2.26 1.22 20.54
N GLN A 37 2.90 0.17 21.09
CA GLN A 37 2.92 -0.15 22.52
C GLN A 37 1.51 -0.15 23.14
N TYR A 38 0.55 -0.69 22.39
CA TYR A 38 -0.86 -0.72 22.74
C TYR A 38 -1.24 -2.05 23.40
N GLU A 39 -1.69 -1.96 24.65
CA GLU A 39 -2.35 -3.06 25.35
C GLU A 39 -3.85 -2.82 25.38
N ALA A 40 -4.62 -3.74 24.78
CA ALA A 40 -6.07 -3.61 24.68
C ALA A 40 -6.75 -3.75 26.05
N VAL A 41 -7.61 -2.80 26.38
CA VAL A 41 -8.50 -2.83 27.54
C VAL A 41 -9.92 -2.53 27.08
N VAL A 42 -10.79 -3.53 27.18
CA VAL A 42 -12.20 -3.41 26.76
C VAL A 42 -12.88 -2.30 27.56
N GLY A 43 -13.62 -1.43 26.87
CA GLY A 43 -14.32 -0.28 27.47
C GLY A 43 -13.45 0.95 27.72
N VAL A 44 -12.18 0.94 27.28
CA VAL A 44 -11.26 2.07 27.47
C VAL A 44 -10.67 2.49 26.13
N ASN A 45 -10.85 3.76 25.76
CA ASN A 45 -10.20 4.32 24.57
C ASN A 45 -8.68 4.45 24.81
N PRO A 46 -7.82 4.15 23.81
CA PRO A 46 -6.39 4.40 23.93
C PRO A 46 -6.10 5.90 24.08
N ALA A 47 -4.90 6.24 24.57
CA ALA A 47 -4.43 7.61 24.58
C ALA A 47 -4.36 8.16 23.15
N PHE A 48 -4.55 9.48 22.98
CA PHE A 48 -4.64 10.11 21.64
C PHE A 48 -3.46 9.75 20.72
N GLN A 49 -2.21 9.80 21.21
CA GLN A 49 -1.04 9.46 20.39
C GLN A 49 -0.90 7.95 20.13
N THR A 50 -1.40 7.10 21.03
CA THR A 50 -1.53 5.67 20.76
C THR A 50 -2.55 5.44 19.65
N THR A 51 -3.72 6.08 19.69
CA THR A 51 -4.72 6.00 18.62
C THR A 51 -4.19 6.55 17.29
N ASN A 52 -3.45 7.67 17.33
CA ASN A 52 -2.77 8.23 16.16
C ASN A 52 -1.82 7.20 15.52
N CYS A 53 -1.01 6.51 16.34
CA CYS A 53 -0.15 5.43 15.88
C CYS A 53 -0.95 4.27 15.27
N LEU A 54 -1.97 3.77 15.98
CA LEU A 54 -2.78 2.64 15.48
C LEU A 54 -3.43 2.93 14.12
N LEU A 55 -4.02 4.13 13.96
CA LEU A 55 -4.61 4.56 12.69
C LEU A 55 -3.55 4.72 11.58
N THR A 56 -2.39 5.29 11.91
CA THR A 56 -1.29 5.49 10.95
C THR A 56 -0.72 4.16 10.47
N GLU A 57 -0.31 3.32 11.41
CA GLU A 57 0.32 2.03 11.13
C GLU A 57 -0.64 1.10 10.38
N MET A 58 -1.93 1.08 10.75
CA MET A 58 -2.92 0.28 10.02
C MET A 58 -3.15 0.83 8.59
N ALA A 59 -3.19 2.15 8.40
CA ALA A 59 -3.32 2.73 7.07
C ALA A 59 -2.13 2.37 6.17
N LEU A 60 -0.91 2.48 6.71
CA LEU A 60 0.31 2.05 6.03
C LEU A 60 0.31 0.55 5.75
N ASP A 61 -0.25 -0.26 6.66
CA ASP A 61 -0.35 -1.70 6.47
C ASP A 61 -1.28 -2.12 5.30
N TYR A 62 -2.05 -1.17 4.76
CA TYR A 62 -2.97 -1.37 3.63
C TYR A 62 -2.65 -0.45 2.43
N ASN A 63 -1.50 0.21 2.44
CA ASN A 63 -1.11 1.19 1.42
C ASN A 63 -2.20 2.25 1.21
N ILE A 64 -2.73 2.79 2.31
CA ILE A 64 -3.68 3.91 2.33
C ILE A 64 -2.97 5.12 2.95
N PRO A 65 -3.07 6.32 2.37
CA PRO A 65 -2.59 7.55 3.01
C PRO A 65 -3.14 7.67 4.43
N PRO A 66 -2.29 7.72 5.46
CA PRO A 66 -2.74 7.85 6.85
C PRO A 66 -3.65 9.06 7.07
N GLU A 67 -3.46 10.13 6.30
CA GLU A 67 -4.32 11.32 6.29
C GLU A 67 -5.80 10.96 6.04
N VAL A 68 -6.06 10.04 5.10
CA VAL A 68 -7.42 9.61 4.73
C VAL A 68 -8.06 8.83 5.87
N VAL A 69 -7.38 7.81 6.40
CA VAL A 69 -7.91 6.94 7.46
C VAL A 69 -8.18 7.74 8.73
N LYS A 70 -7.25 8.62 9.12
CA LYS A 70 -7.39 9.52 10.27
C LYS A 70 -8.58 10.45 10.14
N ALA A 71 -8.75 11.07 8.98
CA ALA A 71 -9.85 11.98 8.72
C ALA A 71 -11.20 11.27 8.66
N VAL A 72 -11.27 10.05 8.13
CA VAL A 72 -12.46 9.20 8.20
C VAL A 72 -12.78 8.87 9.67
N ALA A 73 -11.83 8.34 10.44
CA ALA A 73 -12.04 8.05 11.85
C ALA A 73 -12.46 9.29 12.66
N GLU A 74 -11.90 10.47 12.34
CA GLU A 74 -12.26 11.74 12.97
C GLU A 74 -13.69 12.14 12.62
N ARG A 75 -14.08 11.98 11.34
CA ARG A 75 -15.42 12.26 10.84
C ARG A 75 -16.47 11.35 11.47
N GLU A 76 -16.14 10.08 11.63
CA GLU A 76 -17.05 9.05 12.12
C GLU A 76 -17.28 9.15 13.62
N SER A 77 -16.21 9.28 14.41
CA SER A 77 -16.31 9.15 15.86
C SER A 77 -15.44 10.12 16.65
N SER A 78 -14.70 11.00 15.98
CA SER A 78 -13.60 11.76 16.63
C SER A 78 -12.60 10.83 17.33
N TRP A 79 -12.30 9.69 16.71
CA TRP A 79 -11.39 8.63 17.21
C TRP A 79 -11.86 7.94 18.50
N VAL A 80 -13.17 7.74 18.66
CA VAL A 80 -13.76 7.17 19.88
C VAL A 80 -14.39 5.79 19.59
N GLN A 81 -13.85 4.75 20.22
CA GLN A 81 -14.39 3.39 20.21
C GLN A 81 -15.45 3.18 21.30
N PHE A 82 -15.22 3.72 22.51
CA PHE A 82 -16.09 3.51 23.68
C PHE A 82 -16.63 4.84 24.21
N ASN A 83 -17.88 4.85 24.66
CA ASN A 83 -18.47 5.96 25.39
C ASN A 83 -17.80 6.15 26.75
N SER A 84 -18.09 7.28 27.43
CA SER A 84 -17.52 7.58 28.75
C SER A 84 -17.88 6.58 29.86
N ASP A 85 -18.93 5.79 29.67
CA ASP A 85 -19.35 4.72 30.58
C ASP A 85 -18.74 3.34 30.23
N GLY A 86 -17.89 3.28 29.21
CA GLY A 86 -17.22 2.07 28.73
C GLY A 86 -18.06 1.21 27.78
N THR A 87 -19.29 1.62 27.43
CA THR A 87 -20.08 0.93 26.41
C THR A 87 -19.53 1.20 25.00
N PRO A 88 -19.68 0.29 24.03
CA PRO A 88 -19.30 0.55 22.64
C PRO A 88 -20.00 1.80 22.07
N ASN A 89 -19.27 2.60 21.31
CA ASN A 89 -19.83 3.76 20.61
C ASN A 89 -20.62 3.27 19.38
N ILE A 90 -21.95 3.25 19.48
CA ILE A 90 -22.84 2.81 18.41
C ILE A 90 -23.75 3.96 17.99
N SER A 91 -23.70 4.38 16.72
CA SER A 91 -24.56 5.45 16.18
C SER A 91 -26.02 5.02 16.00
N SER A 92 -26.88 5.99 15.69
CA SER A 92 -28.31 5.74 15.43
C SER A 92 -28.60 4.85 14.23
N ASP A 93 -27.66 4.72 13.29
CA ASP A 93 -27.77 3.81 12.14
C ASP A 93 -27.08 2.44 12.40
N ASN A 94 -26.68 2.17 13.64
CA ASN A 94 -25.93 0.98 14.07
C ASN A 94 -24.50 0.91 13.53
N GLY A 95 -23.86 2.05 13.26
CA GLY A 95 -22.43 2.12 12.99
C GLY A 95 -21.65 1.83 14.27
N ILE A 96 -20.72 0.89 14.21
CA ILE A 96 -20.01 0.39 15.40
C ILE A 96 -18.60 0.99 15.49
N GLY A 97 -18.27 1.55 16.66
CA GLY A 97 -16.92 1.84 17.10
C GLY A 97 -16.24 3.01 16.39
N MET A 98 -14.91 3.05 16.41
CA MET A 98 -14.12 4.18 15.92
C MET A 98 -14.37 4.51 14.45
N MET A 99 -14.52 3.47 13.62
CA MET A 99 -14.73 3.58 12.18
C MET A 99 -16.22 3.56 11.79
N GLN A 100 -17.15 3.48 12.76
CA GLN A 100 -18.61 3.49 12.57
C GLN A 100 -19.11 2.56 11.46
N LEU A 101 -18.74 1.28 11.55
CA LEU A 101 -19.07 0.29 10.53
C LEU A 101 -20.52 -0.20 10.65
N THR A 102 -21.33 0.00 9.62
CA THR A 102 -22.76 -0.35 9.58
C THR A 102 -23.02 -1.53 8.64
N ASN A 103 -23.87 -2.50 9.06
CA ASN A 103 -24.36 -3.62 8.24
C ASN A 103 -23.28 -4.58 7.66
N GLN A 104 -22.13 -4.72 8.31
CA GLN A 104 -21.02 -5.53 7.81
C GLN A 104 -21.03 -6.96 8.37
N ALA A 105 -21.94 -7.80 7.89
CA ALA A 105 -22.09 -9.19 8.37
C ALA A 105 -20.84 -10.08 8.12
N ALA A 106 -19.91 -9.64 7.27
CA ALA A 106 -18.63 -10.31 7.04
C ALA A 106 -17.67 -10.20 8.22
N PHE A 107 -17.86 -9.21 9.10
CA PHE A 107 -17.02 -9.00 10.28
C PHE A 107 -17.67 -9.57 11.55
N ASP A 108 -16.82 -10.08 12.44
CA ASP A 108 -17.18 -10.41 13.81
C ASP A 108 -17.70 -9.18 14.57
N GLN A 109 -19.00 -9.17 14.88
CA GLN A 109 -19.67 -8.04 15.51
C GLN A 109 -19.20 -7.80 16.95
N GLU A 110 -18.92 -8.85 17.71
CA GLU A 110 -18.45 -8.73 19.09
C GLU A 110 -17.07 -8.05 19.11
N ARG A 111 -16.20 -8.42 18.16
CA ARG A 111 -14.90 -7.77 18.02
C ARG A 111 -15.00 -6.35 17.50
N LEU A 112 -15.92 -6.04 16.60
CA LEU A 112 -16.15 -4.64 16.17
C LEU A 112 -16.50 -3.73 17.35
N GLU A 113 -17.25 -4.25 18.33
CA GLU A 113 -17.65 -3.52 19.52
C GLU A 113 -16.53 -3.40 20.57
N THR A 114 -15.73 -4.45 20.74
CA THR A 114 -14.84 -4.61 21.91
C THR A 114 -13.34 -4.48 21.62
N ASP A 115 -12.92 -4.61 20.37
CA ASP A 115 -11.51 -4.61 19.95
C ASP A 115 -11.24 -3.40 19.05
N VAL A 116 -10.54 -2.41 19.61
CA VAL A 116 -10.18 -1.15 18.93
C VAL A 116 -9.41 -1.43 17.64
N LEU A 117 -8.42 -2.34 17.70
CA LEU A 117 -7.56 -2.61 16.56
C LEU A 117 -8.33 -3.31 15.44
N TYR A 118 -9.19 -4.25 15.81
CA TYR A 118 -10.07 -4.93 14.85
C TYR A 118 -11.08 -3.96 14.20
N ASN A 119 -11.64 -3.02 14.97
CA ASN A 119 -12.53 -2.00 14.42
C ASN A 119 -11.81 -1.11 13.39
N ILE A 120 -10.59 -0.66 13.70
CA ILE A 120 -9.75 0.11 12.77
C ILE A 120 -9.43 -0.72 11.52
N GLU A 121 -8.94 -1.96 11.69
CA GLU A 121 -8.61 -2.85 10.57
C GLU A 121 -9.81 -3.08 9.65
N ALA A 122 -11.00 -3.31 10.21
CA ALA A 122 -12.21 -3.50 9.43
C ALA A 122 -12.58 -2.23 8.64
N GLY A 123 -12.41 -1.04 9.23
CA GLY A 123 -12.64 0.24 8.53
C GLY A 123 -11.68 0.46 7.37
N VAL A 124 -10.40 0.18 7.60
CA VAL A 124 -9.35 0.25 6.57
C VAL A 124 -9.62 -0.74 5.43
N LYS A 125 -10.02 -1.98 5.73
CA LYS A 125 -10.45 -2.97 4.72
C LYS A 125 -11.61 -2.47 3.87
N VAL A 126 -12.62 -1.87 4.49
CA VAL A 126 -13.76 -1.31 3.74
C VAL A 126 -13.31 -0.17 2.82
N LEU A 127 -12.43 0.73 3.28
CA LEU A 127 -11.85 1.77 2.42
C LEU A 127 -11.07 1.18 1.24
N ASP A 128 -10.26 0.16 1.48
CA ASP A 128 -9.49 -0.55 0.46
C ASP A 128 -10.40 -1.23 -0.60
N GLU A 129 -11.46 -1.89 -0.13
CA GLU A 129 -12.51 -2.47 -1.00
C GLU A 129 -13.21 -1.39 -1.82
N MET A 130 -13.51 -0.23 -1.22
CA MET A 130 -14.13 0.88 -1.95
C MET A 130 -13.18 1.46 -3.00
N PHE A 131 -11.88 1.55 -2.71
CA PHE A 131 -10.88 2.05 -3.67
C PHE A 131 -10.75 1.15 -4.91
N THR A 132 -10.88 -0.16 -4.74
CA THR A 132 -10.78 -1.14 -5.84
C THR A 132 -12.12 -1.43 -6.54
N ARG A 133 -13.20 -0.77 -6.11
CA ARG A 133 -14.55 -0.99 -6.62
C ARG A 133 -14.73 -0.45 -8.05
N GLY A 134 -14.81 -1.35 -9.03
CA GLY A 134 -14.79 -1.00 -10.45
C GLY A 134 -15.98 -0.21 -11.03
N ASN A 135 -16.99 0.13 -10.24
CA ASN A 135 -18.09 1.01 -10.67
C ASN A 135 -18.00 2.45 -10.11
N LEU A 136 -16.89 2.78 -9.44
CA LEU A 136 -16.58 4.14 -9.02
C LEU A 136 -15.65 4.80 -10.04
N PRO A 137 -15.70 6.13 -10.18
CA PRO A 137 -14.71 6.86 -10.97
C PRO A 137 -13.33 6.79 -10.32
N VAL A 138 -12.30 6.90 -11.14
CA VAL A 138 -10.90 7.06 -10.69
C VAL A 138 -10.38 8.46 -10.99
N ILE A 139 -9.38 8.91 -10.24
CA ILE A 139 -8.69 10.17 -10.47
C ILE A 139 -7.28 9.88 -10.97
N ASN A 140 -6.89 10.54 -12.05
CA ASN A 140 -5.61 10.35 -12.74
C ASN A 140 -5.35 8.85 -13.01
N ASP A 141 -4.19 8.36 -12.58
CA ASP A 141 -3.72 6.98 -12.69
C ASP A 141 -4.15 6.09 -11.50
N ASN A 142 -4.95 6.63 -10.58
CA ASN A 142 -5.37 5.98 -9.35
C ASN A 142 -4.17 5.61 -8.45
N ASP A 143 -3.11 6.44 -8.44
CA ASP A 143 -1.97 6.29 -7.52
C ASP A 143 -2.46 6.33 -6.07
N ARG A 144 -2.17 5.25 -5.31
CA ARG A 144 -2.58 5.09 -3.91
C ARG A 144 -1.88 6.07 -2.99
N ASP A 145 -0.70 6.55 -3.36
CA ASP A 145 0.06 7.50 -2.56
C ASP A 145 -0.47 8.93 -2.69
N VAL A 146 -1.36 9.17 -3.66
CA VAL A 146 -2.05 10.45 -3.87
C VAL A 146 -3.34 10.48 -3.07
N ILE A 147 -3.47 11.46 -2.17
CA ILE A 147 -4.62 11.59 -1.27
C ILE A 147 -5.92 11.71 -2.08
N GLU A 148 -5.94 12.56 -3.11
CA GLU A 148 -7.11 12.82 -3.94
C GLU A 148 -7.61 11.59 -4.71
N SER A 149 -6.76 10.60 -4.99
CA SER A 149 -7.18 9.33 -5.62
C SER A 149 -8.23 8.59 -4.78
N TRP A 150 -8.24 8.81 -3.47
CA TRP A 150 -9.18 8.17 -2.55
C TRP A 150 -10.55 8.86 -2.48
N TYR A 151 -10.76 9.98 -3.19
CA TYR A 151 -11.96 10.80 -3.07
C TYR A 151 -13.27 10.02 -3.25
N PHE A 152 -13.36 9.17 -4.29
CA PHE A 152 -14.55 8.36 -4.54
C PHE A 152 -14.65 7.14 -3.61
N ALA A 153 -13.53 6.59 -3.14
CA ALA A 153 -13.52 5.54 -2.14
C ALA A 153 -14.10 6.05 -0.80
N VAL A 154 -13.67 7.25 -0.38
CA VAL A 154 -14.19 7.95 0.80
C VAL A 154 -15.67 8.28 0.64
N MET A 155 -16.10 8.73 -0.54
CA MET A 155 -17.54 8.91 -0.83
C MET A 155 -18.31 7.58 -0.66
N ALA A 156 -17.79 6.50 -1.24
CA ALA A 156 -18.44 5.19 -1.21
C ALA A 156 -18.46 4.54 0.18
N TYR A 157 -17.49 4.88 1.05
CA TYR A 157 -17.45 4.46 2.45
C TYR A 157 -18.74 4.87 3.18
N ASN A 158 -19.18 6.11 2.99
CA ASN A 158 -20.46 6.59 3.52
C ASN A 158 -21.66 6.26 2.60
N GLY A 159 -21.39 6.09 1.30
CA GLY A 159 -22.34 5.65 0.28
C GLY A 159 -22.45 6.61 -0.90
N ILE A 160 -22.58 6.06 -2.10
CA ILE A 160 -22.73 6.80 -3.37
C ILE A 160 -24.16 7.30 -3.61
N LYS A 161 -24.71 8.03 -2.64
CA LYS A 161 -26.09 8.51 -2.64
C LYS A 161 -26.16 10.03 -2.97
N PRO A 162 -27.30 10.58 -3.43
CA PRO A 162 -27.43 11.96 -3.91
C PRO A 162 -26.91 13.06 -2.99
N GLN A 163 -27.07 12.91 -1.68
CA GLN A 163 -26.54 13.80 -0.63
C GLN A 163 -25.01 13.89 -0.62
N ASN A 164 -24.33 12.85 -1.09
CA ASN A 164 -22.87 12.77 -1.20
C ASN A 164 -22.36 13.17 -2.59
N SER A 165 -23.25 13.60 -3.51
CA SER A 165 -22.80 14.17 -4.78
C SER A 165 -21.85 15.34 -4.54
N PRO A 166 -20.71 15.44 -5.25
CA PRO A 166 -19.76 16.56 -5.14
C PRO A 166 -20.37 17.92 -5.52
N VAL A 167 -21.42 17.90 -6.33
CA VAL A 167 -22.08 19.11 -6.88
C VAL A 167 -23.59 19.00 -6.75
N ARG A 168 -24.26 20.14 -6.54
CA ARG A 168 -25.72 20.21 -6.50
C ARG A 168 -26.26 20.30 -7.92
N GLN A 169 -27.07 19.33 -8.37
CA GLN A 169 -27.64 19.29 -9.72
C GLN A 169 -28.35 20.60 -10.13
N ALA A 170 -29.11 21.21 -9.23
CA ALA A 170 -29.91 22.39 -9.55
C ALA A 170 -29.10 23.68 -9.72
N SER A 171 -28.04 23.89 -8.92
CA SER A 171 -27.24 25.13 -8.94
C SER A 171 -25.90 24.98 -9.64
N GLY A 172 -25.38 23.75 -9.77
CA GLY A 172 -24.01 23.50 -10.22
C GLY A 172 -22.94 23.84 -9.18
N GLU A 173 -23.33 24.28 -7.99
CA GLU A 173 -22.41 24.65 -6.93
C GLU A 173 -21.85 23.40 -6.24
N ARG A 174 -20.63 23.53 -5.70
CA ARG A 174 -20.00 22.50 -4.87
C ARG A 174 -20.87 22.20 -3.66
N ASN A 175 -21.03 20.92 -3.36
CA ASN A 175 -21.75 20.44 -2.20
C ASN A 175 -20.76 20.25 -1.03
N GLU A 176 -20.43 21.33 -0.32
CA GLU A 176 -19.46 21.29 0.79
C GLU A 176 -19.91 20.41 1.97
N SER A 177 -21.17 19.97 1.97
CA SER A 177 -21.74 19.07 2.98
C SER A 177 -21.65 17.60 2.59
N ALA A 178 -21.19 17.27 1.38
CA ALA A 178 -20.96 15.87 0.99
C ALA A 178 -19.90 15.24 1.90
N TYR A 179 -20.07 13.96 2.21
CA TYR A 179 -19.23 13.27 3.19
C TYR A 179 -17.73 13.41 2.91
N GLN A 180 -17.30 13.13 1.69
CA GLN A 180 -15.90 13.25 1.27
C GLN A 180 -15.37 14.68 1.33
N GLU A 181 -16.21 15.69 1.09
CA GLU A 181 -15.78 17.09 1.22
C GLU A 181 -15.50 17.46 2.68
N LEU A 182 -16.29 16.90 3.60
CA LEU A 182 -16.05 17.05 5.03
C LEU A 182 -14.77 16.32 5.46
N VAL A 183 -14.53 15.10 4.98
CA VAL A 183 -13.29 14.36 5.26
C VAL A 183 -12.06 15.14 4.77
N TYR A 184 -12.07 15.65 3.53
CA TYR A 184 -10.95 16.43 3.01
C TYR A 184 -10.75 17.77 3.75
N SER A 185 -11.84 18.38 4.25
CA SER A 185 -11.72 19.53 5.15
C SER A 185 -11.02 19.19 6.46
N LEU A 186 -11.20 17.97 6.98
CA LEU A 186 -10.49 17.48 8.17
C LEU A 186 -9.02 17.24 7.88
N ILE A 187 -8.68 16.63 6.73
CA ILE A 187 -7.29 16.45 6.30
C ILE A 187 -6.55 17.81 6.33
N ASN A 188 -7.13 18.82 5.68
CA ASN A 188 -6.53 20.15 5.58
C ASN A 188 -6.42 20.90 6.93
N ARG A 189 -7.20 20.49 7.93
CA ARG A 189 -7.22 21.10 9.27
C ARG A 189 -6.28 20.38 10.23
N SER A 190 -6.32 19.06 10.24
CA SER A 190 -5.71 18.22 11.26
C SER A 190 -4.25 17.84 10.93
N GLU A 191 -3.88 17.85 9.65
CA GLU A 191 -2.52 17.58 9.17
C GLU A 191 -1.80 18.89 8.81
N GLN A 192 -1.07 19.45 9.78
CA GLN A 192 -0.40 20.76 9.62
C GLN A 192 0.50 20.81 8.39
N GLY A 193 0.13 21.63 7.39
CA GLY A 193 0.93 21.86 6.19
C GLY A 193 0.62 20.91 5.02
N THR A 194 -0.33 19.99 5.21
CA THR A 194 -0.94 19.23 4.11
C THR A 194 -2.18 20.00 3.63
N THR A 195 -2.16 20.47 2.38
CA THR A 195 -3.32 21.11 1.75
C THR A 195 -3.65 20.38 0.46
N THR A 196 -4.77 19.67 0.46
CA THR A 196 -5.25 18.92 -0.70
C THR A 196 -5.73 19.85 -1.81
N LYS A 197 -5.60 19.41 -3.05
CA LYS A 197 -6.19 20.04 -4.22
C LYS A 197 -7.71 19.99 -4.11
N GLN A 198 -8.36 21.12 -4.31
CA GLN A 198 -9.81 21.16 -4.46
C GLN A 198 -10.19 20.62 -5.85
N LEU A 199 -10.89 19.49 -5.87
CA LEU A 199 -11.40 18.88 -7.10
C LEU A 199 -12.64 19.63 -7.58
N SER A 200 -12.69 19.91 -8.88
CA SER A 200 -13.81 20.64 -9.51
C SER A 200 -14.56 19.72 -10.47
N PHE A 201 -15.86 19.57 -10.23
CA PHE A 201 -16.74 18.70 -11.02
C PHE A 201 -17.92 19.50 -11.60
N LYS A 202 -18.61 18.91 -12.58
CA LYS A 202 -19.81 19.45 -13.22
C LYS A 202 -21.03 18.59 -12.90
N PRO A 203 -22.24 19.16 -12.90
CA PRO A 203 -23.47 18.37 -12.74
C PRO A 203 -23.60 17.21 -13.73
N SER A 204 -23.12 17.39 -14.97
CA SER A 204 -23.13 16.35 -16.02
C SER A 204 -22.25 15.14 -15.71
N ASP A 205 -21.34 15.26 -14.75
CA ASP A 205 -20.42 14.18 -14.38
C ASP A 205 -21.10 13.12 -13.50
N PHE A 206 -22.29 13.44 -12.98
CA PHE A 206 -23.08 12.59 -12.09
C PHE A 206 -24.52 12.53 -12.57
N ASN A 207 -25.11 11.33 -12.64
CA ASN A 207 -26.52 11.16 -12.96
C ASN A 207 -27.28 10.63 -11.73
N TYR A 208 -28.21 11.42 -11.22
CA TYR A 208 -29.06 11.03 -10.09
C TYR A 208 -30.30 11.93 -9.97
N ASP A 209 -31.35 11.40 -9.36
CA ASP A 209 -32.51 12.19 -8.91
C ASP A 209 -32.22 12.72 -7.49
N PRO A 210 -32.13 14.05 -7.27
CA PRO A 210 -31.84 14.63 -5.95
C PRO A 210 -32.93 14.37 -4.90
N THR A 211 -34.10 13.89 -5.31
CA THR A 211 -35.22 13.56 -4.42
C THR A 211 -35.33 12.06 -4.12
N SER A 212 -34.50 11.24 -4.75
CA SER A 212 -34.48 9.79 -4.62
C SER A 212 -33.42 9.32 -3.62
N ASP A 213 -33.59 8.08 -3.13
CA ASP A 213 -32.58 7.32 -2.39
C ASP A 213 -31.75 6.39 -3.29
N ALA A 214 -31.98 6.39 -4.61
CA ALA A 214 -31.20 5.62 -5.56
C ALA A 214 -29.73 6.07 -5.57
N ASN A 215 -28.82 5.16 -5.92
CA ASN A 215 -27.41 5.50 -6.02
C ASN A 215 -27.14 6.46 -7.18
N ILE A 216 -26.09 7.27 -7.03
CA ILE A 216 -25.52 8.06 -8.11
C ILE A 216 -24.96 7.11 -9.16
N GLU A 217 -25.30 7.38 -10.42
CA GLU A 217 -24.65 6.81 -11.58
C GLU A 217 -23.51 7.73 -12.02
N PHE A 218 -22.41 7.13 -12.48
CA PHE A 218 -21.21 7.85 -12.89
C PHE A 218 -20.97 7.70 -14.41
N PRO A 219 -21.50 8.61 -15.25
CA PRO A 219 -21.22 8.60 -16.69
C PRO A 219 -19.74 8.80 -17.02
N VAL A 220 -18.99 9.48 -16.15
CA VAL A 220 -17.56 9.73 -16.28
C VAL A 220 -16.81 8.78 -15.36
N GLY A 221 -16.04 7.85 -15.94
CA GLY A 221 -15.29 6.84 -15.19
C GLY A 221 -13.89 7.28 -14.75
N GLN A 222 -13.37 8.39 -15.28
CA GLN A 222 -12.03 8.89 -14.96
C GLN A 222 -11.99 10.41 -15.03
N PHE A 223 -11.35 11.03 -14.05
CA PHE A 223 -11.09 12.47 -13.99
C PHE A 223 -9.60 12.75 -14.01
N THR A 224 -9.21 13.89 -14.57
CA THR A 224 -7.81 14.32 -14.62
C THR A 224 -7.65 15.66 -13.93
N PHE A 225 -6.65 15.76 -13.05
CA PHE A 225 -6.31 16.96 -12.30
C PHE A 225 -4.79 17.10 -12.16
N ASP A 226 -4.31 18.33 -12.21
CA ASP A 226 -2.91 18.66 -11.99
C ASP A 226 -2.62 19.00 -10.52
N ASP A 227 -1.37 18.81 -10.10
CA ASP A 227 -0.85 19.16 -8.78
C ASP A 227 -1.60 18.47 -7.63
N LEU A 228 -1.83 17.16 -7.75
CA LEU A 228 -2.41 16.38 -6.67
C LEU A 228 -1.42 16.16 -5.53
N THR A 229 -1.95 15.86 -4.34
CA THR A 229 -1.20 15.86 -3.10
C THR A 229 -0.77 14.44 -2.74
N LYS A 230 0.53 14.19 -2.78
CA LYS A 230 1.09 12.93 -2.23
C LYS A 230 1.07 12.95 -0.70
N THR A 231 0.83 11.78 -0.13
CA THR A 231 0.92 11.54 1.32
C THR A 231 2.29 11.95 1.87
N LYS A 232 2.30 12.45 3.10
CA LYS A 232 3.52 12.90 3.81
C LYS A 232 4.17 11.81 4.65
N TYR A 233 3.73 10.57 4.49
CA TYR A 233 4.14 9.44 5.33
C TYR A 233 5.12 8.47 4.65
N LEU A 234 5.51 8.74 3.39
CA LEU A 234 6.31 7.84 2.57
C LEU A 234 7.67 8.45 2.18
N PHE A 235 8.37 9.09 3.13
CA PHE A 235 9.74 9.54 2.86
C PHE A 235 10.78 8.49 3.22
N ASP A 236 11.67 8.19 2.28
CA ASP A 236 12.72 7.18 2.44
C ASP A 236 13.96 7.73 3.15
N VAL A 237 14.66 6.87 3.89
CA VAL A 237 15.96 7.23 4.47
C VAL A 237 16.96 7.57 3.36
N GLY A 238 17.60 8.72 3.48
CA GLY A 238 18.51 9.27 2.47
C GLY A 238 17.81 10.13 1.40
N GLN A 239 16.47 10.15 1.35
CA GLN A 239 15.73 11.02 0.45
C GLN A 239 16.02 12.48 0.78
N LYS A 240 16.24 13.28 -0.26
CA LYS A 240 16.26 14.73 -0.14
C LYS A 240 14.83 15.27 -0.20
N VAL A 241 14.50 16.12 0.75
CA VAL A 241 13.21 16.78 0.90
C VAL A 241 13.45 18.27 1.09
N GLU A 242 12.39 19.06 0.94
CA GLU A 242 12.43 20.49 1.21
C GLU A 242 11.32 20.92 2.16
N THR A 243 11.57 21.99 2.91
CA THR A 243 10.54 22.62 3.72
C THR A 243 9.53 23.35 2.84
N ASN A 244 8.25 22.99 2.92
CA ASN A 244 7.20 23.61 2.10
C ASN A 244 6.79 25.02 2.58
N THR A 245 7.16 25.36 3.81
CA THR A 245 6.93 26.65 4.44
C THR A 245 8.00 26.89 5.48
N ARG A 246 7.93 28.03 6.17
CA ARG A 246 8.79 28.30 7.33
C ARG A 246 8.49 27.29 8.45
N ALA A 247 9.45 26.44 8.78
CA ALA A 247 9.24 25.28 9.64
C ALA A 247 10.15 25.29 10.88
N ASN A 248 9.63 24.84 12.02
CA ASN A 248 10.40 24.74 13.27
C ASN A 248 11.23 23.46 13.29
N PHE A 249 12.55 23.60 13.38
CA PHE A 249 13.50 22.49 13.46
C PHE A 249 13.89 22.22 14.91
N ARG A 250 13.77 20.97 15.34
CA ARG A 250 13.73 20.63 16.77
C ARG A 250 14.73 19.55 17.17
N THR A 251 15.11 19.53 18.45
CA THR A 251 16.01 18.49 18.99
C THR A 251 15.29 17.16 19.25
N SER A 252 13.96 17.16 19.33
CA SER A 252 13.13 16.00 19.62
C SER A 252 11.79 16.08 18.89
N PRO A 253 11.08 14.96 18.71
CA PRO A 253 9.78 14.88 18.02
C PRO A 253 8.64 15.37 18.92
N SER A 254 8.70 16.62 19.37
CA SER A 254 7.66 17.21 20.22
C SER A 254 7.55 18.72 20.04
N THR A 255 6.31 19.22 20.11
CA THR A 255 6.04 20.66 20.10
C THR A 255 6.40 21.35 21.43
N GLN A 256 6.55 20.62 22.53
CA GLN A 256 6.87 21.16 23.86
C GLN A 256 8.36 21.58 23.96
N ASN A 257 8.63 22.89 23.83
CA ASN A 257 9.90 23.61 24.07
C ASN A 257 11.23 22.88 23.79
N ASN A 258 11.46 22.52 22.51
CA ASN A 258 12.69 21.89 22.02
C ASN A 258 13.15 22.47 20.66
N LEU A 259 13.08 23.79 20.49
CA LEU A 259 13.43 24.47 19.23
C LEU A 259 14.95 24.64 19.09
N ILE A 260 15.52 24.17 17.98
CA ILE A 260 16.89 24.49 17.58
C ILE A 260 16.88 25.84 16.87
N THR A 261 16.11 25.92 15.78
CA THR A 261 15.96 27.11 14.94
C THR A 261 14.70 27.01 14.09
N THR A 262 14.37 28.06 13.36
CA THR A 262 13.35 28.01 12.32
C THR A 262 14.02 28.02 10.94
N LEU A 263 13.61 27.10 10.08
CA LEU A 263 14.09 26.98 8.71
C LEU A 263 13.20 27.81 7.77
N PRO A 264 13.76 28.46 6.72
CA PRO A 264 12.98 29.09 5.67
C PRO A 264 12.23 28.02 4.86
N ALA A 265 11.29 28.43 4.01
CA ALA A 265 10.73 27.56 2.96
C ALA A 265 11.82 27.28 1.90
N GLY A 266 11.81 26.08 1.32
CA GLY A 266 12.81 25.60 0.36
C GLY A 266 14.14 25.15 0.98
N GLU A 267 14.24 25.05 2.30
CA GLU A 267 15.45 24.50 2.94
C GLU A 267 15.55 23.00 2.61
N VAL A 268 16.66 22.61 1.98
CA VAL A 268 16.92 21.22 1.62
C VAL A 268 17.42 20.44 2.84
N LEU A 269 16.77 19.31 3.09
CA LEU A 269 17.03 18.39 4.19
C LEU A 269 17.21 16.97 3.63
N THR A 270 17.87 16.10 4.40
CA THR A 270 17.98 14.66 4.12
C THR A 270 17.29 13.88 5.22
N ILE A 271 16.38 12.98 4.90
CA ILE A 271 15.77 12.06 5.87
C ILE A 271 16.83 11.12 6.42
N THR A 272 16.93 10.97 7.75
CA THR A 272 17.95 10.13 8.38
C THR A 272 17.41 8.87 9.06
N GLY A 273 16.09 8.68 9.08
CA GLY A 273 15.44 7.54 9.70
C GLY A 273 13.93 7.57 9.48
N SER A 274 13.26 6.49 9.88
CA SER A 274 11.80 6.42 9.88
C SER A 274 11.19 7.52 10.75
N PHE A 275 9.97 7.91 10.43
CA PHE A 275 9.25 8.87 11.25
C PHE A 275 8.98 8.32 12.66
N THR A 276 8.65 9.22 13.59
CA THR A 276 8.27 8.89 14.96
C THR A 276 7.10 9.76 15.40
N TYR A 277 6.42 9.33 16.46
CA TYR A 277 5.21 9.98 16.97
C TYR A 277 5.54 10.99 18.07
N ASP A 278 4.67 11.99 18.23
CA ASP A 278 4.68 12.82 19.43
C ASP A 278 4.25 11.96 20.61
N VAL A 279 4.90 12.12 21.77
CA VAL A 279 4.59 11.32 22.97
C VAL A 279 3.68 12.04 23.96
N VAL A 280 3.43 13.34 23.78
CA VAL A 280 2.74 14.18 24.78
C VAL A 280 1.63 15.05 24.22
N SER A 281 1.55 15.22 22.90
CA SER A 281 0.54 16.09 22.29
C SER A 281 -0.87 15.47 22.31
N PRO A 282 -1.89 16.19 22.79
CA PRO A 282 -3.28 15.70 22.78
C PRO A 282 -4.00 15.96 21.45
N GLN A 283 -3.32 16.50 20.44
CA GLN A 283 -3.98 17.05 19.24
C GLN A 283 -3.20 16.85 17.93
N ASN A 284 -1.88 16.66 17.96
CA ASN A 284 -1.09 16.55 16.73
C ASN A 284 -1.32 15.19 16.08
N GLN A 285 -1.78 15.18 14.83
CA GLN A 285 -1.97 13.95 14.05
C GLN A 285 -0.77 13.61 13.17
N PHE A 286 0.00 14.62 12.74
CA PHE A 286 1.22 14.43 11.96
C PHE A 286 2.32 13.66 12.71
N VAL A 287 3.30 13.15 11.96
CA VAL A 287 4.49 12.47 12.48
C VAL A 287 5.74 13.35 12.34
N TRP A 288 6.84 12.93 12.94
CA TRP A 288 8.11 13.65 12.92
C TRP A 288 9.17 12.84 12.18
N TYR A 289 9.82 13.43 11.19
CA TYR A 289 10.98 12.83 10.55
C TYR A 289 12.28 13.31 11.20
N PRO A 290 13.20 12.41 11.54
CA PRO A 290 14.58 12.78 11.79
C PRO A 290 15.23 13.18 10.45
N VAL A 291 15.87 14.34 10.43
CA VAL A 291 16.47 14.93 9.23
C VAL A 291 17.82 15.55 9.53
N LYS A 292 18.61 15.70 8.47
CA LYS A 292 19.94 16.33 8.49
C LYS A 292 19.98 17.47 7.50
N ARG A 293 20.51 18.61 7.96
CA ARG A 293 20.77 19.80 7.15
C ARG A 293 22.09 19.65 6.38
N THR A 294 22.28 20.48 5.37
CA THR A 294 23.51 20.51 4.56
C THR A 294 24.77 20.88 5.37
N ASP A 295 24.61 21.66 6.43
CA ASP A 295 25.67 21.99 7.39
C ASP A 295 26.02 20.85 8.38
N GLY A 296 25.30 19.72 8.27
CA GLY A 296 25.49 18.53 9.10
C GLY A 296 24.66 18.51 10.38
N THR A 297 23.91 19.57 10.69
CA THR A 297 23.05 19.62 11.89
C THR A 297 21.87 18.64 11.75
N GLU A 298 21.66 17.82 12.77
CA GLU A 298 20.57 16.83 12.83
C GLU A 298 19.47 17.29 13.80
N GLY A 299 18.24 16.87 13.53
CA GLY A 299 17.05 17.24 14.30
C GLY A 299 15.79 16.67 13.69
N TYR A 300 14.64 17.18 14.13
CA TYR A 300 13.32 16.70 13.74
C TYR A 300 12.49 17.81 13.10
N ILE A 301 11.67 17.41 12.14
CA ILE A 301 10.68 18.25 11.47
C ILE A 301 9.38 17.45 11.26
N THR A 302 8.25 18.13 11.22
CA THR A 302 6.95 17.48 11.04
C THR A 302 6.76 17.03 9.59
N SER A 303 6.04 15.93 9.37
CA SER A 303 5.74 15.40 8.04
C SER A 303 5.06 16.43 7.13
N GLY A 304 4.07 17.14 7.65
CA GLY A 304 3.33 18.14 6.88
C GLY A 304 4.12 19.41 6.57
N ASN A 305 5.31 19.62 7.14
CA ASN A 305 6.22 20.68 6.72
C ASN A 305 7.19 20.27 5.59
N LEU A 306 7.12 19.03 5.11
CA LEU A 306 8.00 18.50 4.09
C LEU A 306 7.28 18.30 2.76
N ASN A 307 7.97 18.61 1.68
CA ASN A 307 7.67 18.10 0.34
C ASN A 307 8.87 17.26 -0.14
N PRO A 308 8.66 16.27 -1.04
CA PRO A 308 9.75 15.78 -1.86
C PRO A 308 10.48 16.97 -2.47
N LEU A 309 11.82 16.94 -2.50
CA LEU A 309 12.58 18.01 -3.13
C LEU A 309 12.14 18.09 -4.60
N SER A 310 11.54 19.21 -4.97
CA SER A 310 11.19 19.47 -6.36
C SER A 310 12.47 19.56 -7.21
N ASP A 311 12.46 19.02 -8.42
CA ASP A 311 13.57 19.13 -9.37
C ASP A 311 13.75 20.57 -9.91
N GLU A 312 13.09 21.58 -9.32
CA GLU A 312 13.07 22.96 -9.79
C GLU A 312 14.36 23.72 -9.47
N GLY A 313 15.36 23.45 -10.31
CA GLY A 313 16.60 24.21 -10.47
C GLY A 313 17.33 23.90 -11.79
N VAL A 314 16.73 23.08 -12.65
CA VAL A 314 17.21 22.77 -14.00
C VAL A 314 16.24 23.40 -15.00
N GLU A 315 16.72 24.29 -15.86
CA GLU A 315 15.95 24.79 -17.02
C GLU A 315 15.46 23.62 -17.89
N PRO A 316 14.29 23.76 -18.54
CA PRO A 316 13.10 22.97 -18.29
C PRO A 316 13.03 21.74 -19.20
N ALA A 317 12.45 20.65 -18.69
CA ALA A 317 11.86 19.68 -19.60
C ALA A 317 10.62 20.33 -20.28
N PRO A 318 10.37 20.09 -21.58
CA PRO A 318 9.27 20.71 -22.32
C PRO A 318 7.89 20.31 -21.77
N PRO A 319 6.80 20.99 -22.19
CA PRO A 319 5.45 20.75 -21.70
C PRO A 319 5.05 19.29 -21.84
N VAL A 320 4.33 18.74 -20.86
CA VAL A 320 3.73 17.40 -20.95
C VAL A 320 2.60 17.44 -21.99
N GLU A 321 2.99 17.19 -23.25
CA GLU A 321 2.17 16.58 -24.29
C GLU A 321 1.59 15.24 -23.77
N PRO A 322 0.48 14.73 -24.35
CA PRO A 322 -0.10 13.44 -23.91
C PRO A 322 1.01 12.41 -23.83
N GLU A 323 1.21 11.80 -22.64
CA GLU A 323 2.42 11.06 -22.28
C GLU A 323 3.08 10.42 -23.49
N GLU A 324 4.18 11.04 -23.95
CA GLU A 324 5.01 10.46 -24.99
C GLU A 324 5.36 9.04 -24.52
N PRO A 325 5.12 8.01 -25.34
CA PRO A 325 5.33 6.63 -24.93
C PRO A 325 6.75 6.50 -24.38
N VAL A 326 6.92 5.98 -23.15
CA VAL A 326 8.24 5.83 -22.53
C VAL A 326 9.15 5.08 -23.50
N THR A 327 10.10 5.80 -24.08
CA THR A 327 11.03 5.26 -25.08
C THR A 327 12.31 4.82 -24.39
N PHE A 328 12.81 3.66 -24.81
CA PHE A 328 14.08 3.13 -24.33
C PHE A 328 15.09 3.15 -25.46
N SER A 329 16.33 3.54 -25.15
CA SER A 329 17.40 3.71 -26.15
C SER A 329 17.76 2.43 -26.91
N ASP A 330 17.43 1.26 -26.35
CA ASP A 330 17.64 -0.05 -26.94
C ASP A 330 16.36 -0.68 -27.52
N VAL A 331 15.21 0.00 -27.47
CA VAL A 331 13.95 -0.45 -28.08
C VAL A 331 13.71 0.32 -29.38
N PRO A 332 14.11 -0.21 -30.55
CA PRO A 332 13.91 0.49 -31.81
C PRO A 332 12.43 0.54 -32.17
N SER A 333 12.00 1.60 -32.85
CA SER A 333 10.62 1.71 -33.32
C SER A 333 10.26 0.55 -34.26
N GLY A 334 9.08 -0.03 -34.06
CA GLY A 334 8.63 -1.24 -34.76
C GLY A 334 9.19 -2.54 -34.18
N HIS A 335 9.91 -2.51 -33.06
CA HIS A 335 10.32 -3.73 -32.37
C HIS A 335 9.09 -4.54 -31.95
N TRP A 336 9.14 -5.86 -32.09
CA TRP A 336 7.98 -6.74 -31.86
C TRP A 336 7.41 -6.68 -30.45
N ALA A 337 8.21 -6.26 -29.46
CA ALA A 337 7.80 -6.09 -28.06
C ALA A 337 7.49 -4.63 -27.67
N GLU A 338 7.66 -3.66 -28.59
CA GLU A 338 7.56 -2.23 -28.30
C GLU A 338 6.23 -1.86 -27.63
N LYS A 339 5.12 -2.38 -28.17
CA LYS A 339 3.78 -2.05 -27.68
C LYS A 339 3.52 -2.64 -26.29
N GLU A 340 3.91 -3.90 -26.08
CA GLU A 340 3.78 -4.58 -24.79
C GLU A 340 4.65 -3.92 -23.71
N ILE A 341 5.89 -3.54 -24.07
CA ILE A 341 6.79 -2.81 -23.18
C ILE A 341 6.18 -1.46 -22.81
N SER A 342 5.75 -0.68 -23.80
CA SER A 342 5.14 0.63 -23.58
C SER A 342 3.90 0.53 -22.68
N TYR A 343 3.02 -0.44 -22.94
CA TYR A 343 1.82 -0.69 -22.12
C TYR A 343 2.14 -1.01 -20.66
N LEU A 344 3.12 -1.89 -20.41
CA LEU A 344 3.47 -2.26 -19.03
C LEU A 344 4.21 -1.15 -18.30
N THR A 345 5.02 -0.36 -19.01
CA THR A 345 5.71 0.79 -18.43
C THR A 345 4.74 1.92 -18.11
N SER A 346 3.76 2.21 -18.97
CA SER A 346 2.70 3.21 -18.67
C SER A 346 1.78 2.80 -17.52
N LYS A 347 1.86 1.53 -17.07
CA LYS A 347 1.14 1.00 -15.90
C LYS A 347 2.02 0.90 -14.65
N GLY A 348 3.29 1.30 -14.71
CA GLY A 348 4.25 1.15 -13.61
C GLY A 348 4.61 -0.29 -13.26
N ILE A 349 4.30 -1.25 -14.14
CA ILE A 349 4.47 -2.69 -13.88
C ILE A 349 5.88 -3.15 -14.19
N ILE A 350 6.50 -2.57 -15.22
CA ILE A 350 7.90 -2.83 -15.58
C ILE A 350 8.60 -1.53 -15.96
N ASN A 351 9.77 -1.33 -15.36
CA ASN A 351 10.64 -0.20 -15.63
C ASN A 351 11.91 -0.65 -16.36
N GLY A 352 12.50 0.26 -17.14
CA GLY A 352 13.85 0.10 -17.67
C GLY A 352 14.92 0.30 -16.59
N TYR A 353 16.17 0.14 -16.99
CA TYR A 353 17.31 0.41 -16.15
C TYR A 353 17.59 1.93 -16.05
N PRO A 354 18.29 2.36 -14.98
CA PRO A 354 18.66 3.78 -14.80
C PRO A 354 19.48 4.39 -15.94
N ASN A 355 20.08 3.58 -16.82
CA ASN A 355 20.86 4.04 -17.97
C ASN A 355 20.01 4.32 -19.22
N GLY A 356 18.68 4.33 -19.11
CA GLY A 356 17.76 4.60 -20.22
C GLY A 356 17.60 3.43 -21.21
N LYS A 357 18.06 2.23 -20.86
CA LYS A 357 17.79 0.99 -21.60
C LYS A 357 16.67 0.19 -20.94
N PHE A 358 15.86 -0.47 -21.73
CA PHE A 358 14.94 -1.49 -21.23
C PHE A 358 15.67 -2.78 -20.84
N GLY A 359 16.75 -3.12 -21.55
CA GLY A 359 17.45 -4.39 -21.42
C GLY A 359 16.77 -5.49 -22.24
N LEU A 360 16.37 -5.19 -23.49
CA LEU A 360 15.55 -6.10 -24.33
C LEU A 360 16.02 -7.56 -24.33
N ASN A 361 17.33 -7.76 -24.48
CA ASN A 361 17.95 -9.06 -24.65
C ASN A 361 18.53 -9.63 -23.35
N ASP A 362 18.43 -8.89 -22.25
CA ASP A 362 18.90 -9.37 -20.96
C ASP A 362 17.94 -10.44 -20.46
N ASN A 363 18.48 -11.53 -19.94
CA ASN A 363 17.65 -12.54 -19.29
C ASN A 363 17.08 -11.97 -17.99
N ILE A 364 15.78 -12.16 -17.79
CA ILE A 364 15.10 -11.67 -16.60
C ILE A 364 15.51 -12.51 -15.37
N THR A 365 15.87 -11.84 -14.29
CA THR A 365 16.19 -12.50 -13.03
C THR A 365 14.94 -12.77 -12.20
N ARG A 366 15.06 -13.69 -11.23
CA ARG A 366 13.97 -14.04 -10.31
C ARG A 366 13.50 -12.85 -9.48
N TRP A 367 14.40 -12.00 -8.98
CA TRP A 367 14.01 -10.78 -8.24
C TRP A 367 13.29 -9.77 -9.14
N GLN A 368 13.70 -9.61 -10.40
CA GLN A 368 13.03 -8.70 -11.34
C GLN A 368 11.61 -9.18 -11.66
N ALA A 369 11.45 -10.48 -11.87
CA ALA A 369 10.13 -11.07 -12.08
C ALA A 369 9.22 -10.93 -10.84
N ALA A 370 9.77 -11.06 -9.63
CA ALA A 370 9.02 -10.82 -8.40
C ALA A 370 8.47 -9.39 -8.35
N ILE A 371 9.28 -8.37 -8.67
CA ILE A 371 8.82 -6.97 -8.75
C ILE A 371 7.66 -6.84 -9.74
N ILE A 372 7.83 -7.33 -10.97
CA ILE A 372 6.81 -7.17 -12.01
C ILE A 372 5.50 -7.84 -11.61
N LEU A 373 5.57 -9.06 -11.07
CA LEU A 373 4.39 -9.81 -10.65
C LEU A 373 3.70 -9.18 -9.43
N VAL A 374 4.48 -8.64 -8.49
CA VAL A 374 3.93 -7.94 -7.31
C VAL A 374 3.25 -6.63 -7.73
N ASN A 375 3.88 -5.83 -8.60
CA ASN A 375 3.28 -4.60 -9.12
C ASN A 375 1.98 -4.89 -9.86
N ALA A 376 1.96 -5.91 -10.72
CA ALA A 376 0.75 -6.33 -11.41
C ALA A 376 -0.31 -6.96 -10.50
N ASN A 377 0.06 -7.37 -9.29
CA ASN A 377 -0.85 -7.93 -8.28
C ASN A 377 -1.14 -6.93 -7.14
N GLY A 378 -1.16 -5.63 -7.44
CA GLY A 378 -1.56 -4.58 -6.51
C GLY A 378 -0.45 -4.07 -5.57
N GLY A 379 0.82 -4.34 -5.88
CA GLY A 379 1.95 -3.78 -5.14
C GLY A 379 2.42 -4.59 -3.93
N ILE A 380 3.45 -4.07 -3.26
CA ILE A 380 4.11 -4.67 -2.10
C ILE A 380 3.15 -4.68 -0.90
N ILE A 381 3.07 -5.79 -0.17
CA ILE A 381 2.41 -5.82 1.13
C ILE A 381 3.39 -5.20 2.12
N SER A 382 2.91 -4.26 2.91
CA SER A 382 3.57 -3.75 4.10
C SER A 382 3.81 -4.88 5.11
N ASN A 383 5.07 -5.05 5.53
CA ASN A 383 5.48 -6.06 6.50
C ASN A 383 5.13 -7.50 6.09
N PRO A 384 5.56 -7.96 4.90
CA PRO A 384 5.27 -9.30 4.44
C PRO A 384 5.93 -10.35 5.35
N ALA A 385 5.28 -11.50 5.48
CA ALA A 385 5.81 -12.61 6.26
C ALA A 385 7.22 -13.01 5.77
N ASP A 386 8.09 -13.38 6.71
CA ASP A 386 9.45 -13.84 6.37
C ASP A 386 9.37 -14.98 5.34
N PRO A 387 9.93 -14.80 4.13
CA PRO A 387 9.87 -15.80 3.09
C PRO A 387 10.69 -17.05 3.43
N GLY A 388 11.55 -17.00 4.45
CA GLY A 388 12.26 -18.15 5.01
C GLY A 388 13.47 -18.63 4.22
N PHE A 389 13.93 -17.88 3.21
CA PHE A 389 15.08 -18.27 2.38
C PHE A 389 16.41 -17.87 3.03
N GLU A 390 17.39 -18.79 3.02
CA GLU A 390 18.73 -18.57 3.59
C GLU A 390 19.56 -17.51 2.85
N ASP A 391 19.30 -17.31 1.55
CA ASP A 391 20.02 -16.39 0.68
C ASP A 391 19.32 -15.02 0.53
N ILE A 392 18.22 -14.80 1.26
CA ILE A 392 17.48 -13.54 1.29
C ILE A 392 17.51 -12.97 2.71
N SER A 393 18.51 -12.13 2.97
CA SER A 393 18.58 -11.38 4.23
C SER A 393 17.45 -10.35 4.33
N SER A 394 16.94 -10.09 5.54
CA SER A 394 16.00 -8.99 5.82
C SER A 394 16.51 -7.61 5.40
N ASN A 395 17.83 -7.42 5.28
CA ASN A 395 18.45 -6.19 4.78
C ASN A 395 18.65 -6.18 3.25
N TYR A 396 18.23 -7.22 2.54
CA TYR A 396 18.32 -7.26 1.08
C TYR A 396 17.36 -6.24 0.47
N GLN A 397 17.83 -5.41 -0.46
CA GLN A 397 17.01 -4.33 -1.05
C GLN A 397 15.70 -4.80 -1.71
N TYR A 398 15.61 -6.08 -2.09
CA TYR A 398 14.40 -6.68 -2.67
C TYR A 398 13.70 -7.63 -1.69
N TYR A 399 14.00 -7.55 -0.39
CA TYR A 399 13.41 -8.42 0.62
C TYR A 399 11.88 -8.33 0.63
N ASN A 400 11.32 -7.13 0.82
CA ASN A 400 9.87 -6.93 0.94
C ASN A 400 9.11 -7.39 -0.31
N VAL A 401 9.67 -7.16 -1.50
CA VAL A 401 9.02 -7.58 -2.74
C VAL A 401 9.08 -9.10 -2.94
N ILE A 402 10.19 -9.76 -2.55
CA ILE A 402 10.31 -11.22 -2.60
C ILE A 402 9.38 -11.87 -1.58
N ALA A 403 9.36 -11.35 -0.36
CA ALA A 403 8.49 -11.77 0.72
C ALA A 403 7.01 -11.65 0.32
N THR A 404 6.60 -10.50 -0.21
CA THR A 404 5.25 -10.29 -0.76
C THR A 404 4.93 -11.31 -1.85
N ALA A 405 5.87 -11.57 -2.76
CA ALA A 405 5.64 -12.50 -3.86
C ALA A 405 5.44 -13.95 -3.36
N VAL A 406 6.10 -14.35 -2.28
CA VAL A 406 5.89 -15.65 -1.63
C VAL A 406 4.57 -15.69 -0.89
N GLU A 407 4.26 -14.66 -0.11
CA GLU A 407 3.03 -14.57 0.68
C GLU A 407 1.78 -14.57 -0.21
N LYS A 408 1.82 -13.84 -1.33
CA LYS A 408 0.76 -13.85 -2.36
C LYS A 408 0.71 -15.17 -3.16
N GLY A 409 1.58 -16.13 -2.86
CA GLY A 409 1.64 -17.44 -3.53
C GLY A 409 2.13 -17.37 -4.98
N LEU A 410 2.76 -16.27 -5.40
CA LEU A 410 3.31 -16.11 -6.74
C LEU A 410 4.61 -16.92 -6.86
N PHE A 411 5.50 -16.80 -5.88
CA PHE A 411 6.64 -17.68 -5.70
C PHE A 411 6.35 -18.72 -4.62
N ALA A 412 6.93 -19.91 -4.78
CA ALA A 412 6.87 -20.91 -3.71
C ALA A 412 7.89 -20.54 -2.64
N GLY A 413 7.54 -20.76 -1.37
CA GLY A 413 8.49 -20.68 -0.27
C GLY A 413 9.55 -21.80 -0.31
N PRO A 414 10.48 -21.81 0.65
CA PRO A 414 11.52 -22.82 0.74
C PRO A 414 10.93 -24.23 0.89
N ASP A 415 11.61 -25.21 0.28
CA ASP A 415 11.26 -26.62 0.40
C ASP A 415 12.44 -27.46 0.91
N GLN A 416 12.19 -28.74 1.19
CA GLN A 416 13.21 -29.64 1.74
C GLN A 416 14.42 -29.88 0.80
N LYS A 417 14.35 -29.44 -0.46
CA LYS A 417 15.40 -29.64 -1.47
C LYS A 417 16.17 -28.35 -1.77
N SER A 418 15.58 -27.19 -1.58
CA SER A 418 16.21 -25.89 -1.78
C SER A 418 15.63 -24.87 -0.81
N ASN A 419 16.47 -24.41 0.13
CA ASN A 419 16.12 -23.37 1.10
C ASN A 419 16.55 -21.96 0.61
N THR A 420 16.65 -21.77 -0.71
CA THR A 420 17.21 -20.57 -1.34
C THR A 420 16.30 -20.02 -2.43
N PHE A 421 16.10 -18.71 -2.49
CA PHE A 421 15.34 -18.04 -3.53
C PHE A 421 16.13 -17.89 -4.84
N ARG A 422 17.44 -17.71 -4.76
CA ARG A 422 18.38 -17.44 -5.85
C ARG A 422 18.00 -16.20 -6.67
N PRO A 423 18.02 -14.99 -6.07
CA PRO A 423 17.42 -13.80 -6.66
C PRO A 423 18.00 -13.45 -8.05
N THR A 424 19.30 -13.66 -8.23
CA THR A 424 20.03 -13.31 -9.47
C THR A 424 19.97 -14.36 -10.56
N ASP A 425 19.42 -15.55 -10.27
CA ASP A 425 19.23 -16.57 -11.30
C ASP A 425 18.21 -16.10 -12.33
N THR A 426 18.42 -16.49 -13.57
CA THR A 426 17.52 -16.17 -14.68
C THR A 426 16.35 -17.13 -14.73
N LEU A 427 15.18 -16.64 -15.15
CA LEU A 427 14.00 -17.49 -15.32
C LEU A 427 14.00 -18.24 -16.65
N SER A 428 13.59 -19.50 -16.58
CA SER A 428 13.22 -20.29 -17.75
C SER A 428 11.77 -20.01 -18.20
N ARG A 429 11.47 -20.34 -19.46
CA ARG A 429 10.12 -20.24 -20.02
C ARG A 429 9.08 -21.08 -19.28
N ALA A 430 9.50 -22.21 -18.72
CA ALA A 430 8.65 -23.04 -17.85
C ALA A 430 8.30 -22.32 -16.54
N GLU A 431 9.27 -21.67 -15.90
CA GLU A 431 9.02 -20.92 -14.65
C GLU A 431 8.11 -19.72 -14.89
N MET A 432 8.36 -18.94 -15.95
CA MET A 432 7.47 -17.84 -16.33
C MET A 432 6.02 -18.32 -16.51
N ALA A 433 5.80 -19.45 -17.19
CA ALA A 433 4.45 -19.99 -17.37
C ALA A 433 3.75 -20.32 -16.05
N VAL A 434 4.48 -20.90 -15.09
CA VAL A 434 3.95 -21.18 -13.76
C VAL A 434 3.64 -19.90 -12.99
N LEU A 435 4.51 -18.89 -13.06
CA LEU A 435 4.28 -17.60 -12.40
C LEU A 435 3.02 -16.90 -12.95
N LEU A 436 2.87 -16.83 -14.27
CA LEU A 436 1.68 -16.23 -14.90
C LEU A 436 0.41 -17.01 -14.59
N GLN A 437 0.48 -18.35 -14.57
CA GLN A 437 -0.65 -19.18 -14.16
C GLN A 437 -1.04 -18.96 -12.69
N ARG A 438 -0.08 -18.75 -11.79
CA ARG A 438 -0.37 -18.46 -10.37
C ARG A 438 -1.04 -17.10 -10.20
N LEU A 439 -0.58 -16.10 -10.95
CA LEU A 439 -1.12 -14.75 -10.90
C LEU A 439 -2.55 -14.68 -11.47
N TYR A 440 -2.75 -15.11 -12.71
CA TYR A 440 -4.02 -14.91 -13.43
C TYR A 440 -4.97 -16.10 -13.40
N LYS A 441 -4.52 -17.26 -12.91
CA LYS A 441 -5.34 -18.46 -12.74
C LYS A 441 -6.12 -18.85 -14.00
N PHE A 442 -5.46 -18.83 -15.16
CA PHE A 442 -6.08 -19.19 -16.44
C PHE A 442 -6.78 -20.55 -16.39
N PRO A 443 -7.97 -20.68 -17.02
CA PRO A 443 -8.76 -21.89 -16.95
C PRO A 443 -8.10 -23.03 -17.73
N ASN A 444 -8.31 -24.26 -17.24
CA ASN A 444 -7.99 -25.46 -18.01
C ASN A 444 -9.20 -25.80 -18.90
N VAL A 445 -8.99 -25.74 -20.22
CA VAL A 445 -10.05 -25.98 -21.21
C VAL A 445 -10.12 -27.43 -21.70
N GLY A 446 -9.26 -28.32 -21.19
CA GLY A 446 -9.26 -29.75 -21.54
C GLY A 446 -8.72 -30.09 -22.93
N GLU A 447 -8.34 -29.08 -23.71
CA GLU A 447 -7.63 -29.22 -24.98
C GLU A 447 -6.11 -29.28 -24.75
N ALA A 448 -5.40 -29.92 -25.67
CA ALA A 448 -3.96 -30.07 -25.60
C ALA A 448 -3.26 -29.07 -26.52
N HIS A 449 -2.21 -28.42 -26.01
CA HIS A 449 -1.28 -27.65 -26.81
C HIS A 449 -0.53 -28.52 -27.86
N PRO A 450 0.07 -27.94 -28.90
CA PRO A 450 0.76 -28.71 -29.94
C PRO A 450 2.26 -29.00 -29.62
N PHE A 451 2.78 -28.52 -28.48
CA PHE A 451 4.19 -28.62 -28.11
C PHE A 451 4.64 -30.04 -27.78
N ARG A 452 5.66 -30.54 -28.50
CA ARG A 452 6.23 -31.89 -28.31
C ARG A 452 7.26 -31.98 -27.19
N ASP A 453 7.86 -30.85 -26.85
CA ASP A 453 8.89 -30.69 -25.82
C ASP A 453 8.31 -30.35 -24.43
N VAL A 454 6.98 -30.23 -24.34
CA VAL A 454 6.26 -30.14 -23.07
C VAL A 454 5.77 -31.54 -22.70
N ILE A 455 6.60 -32.25 -21.93
CA ILE A 455 6.34 -33.65 -21.58
C ILE A 455 5.17 -33.72 -20.57
N PRO A 456 4.12 -34.53 -20.83
CA PRO A 456 3.02 -34.72 -19.88
C PRO A 456 3.51 -35.11 -18.49
N GLY A 457 2.95 -34.48 -17.46
CA GLY A 457 3.35 -34.70 -16.06
C GLY A 457 4.54 -33.84 -15.60
N SER A 458 5.17 -33.06 -16.48
CA SER A 458 6.14 -32.05 -16.05
C SER A 458 5.46 -31.00 -15.16
N TRP A 459 6.19 -30.49 -14.16
CA TRP A 459 5.66 -29.54 -13.17
C TRP A 459 5.07 -28.25 -13.76
N TYR A 460 5.47 -27.90 -15.00
CA TYR A 460 4.98 -26.74 -15.74
C TYR A 460 3.95 -27.07 -16.83
N ALA A 461 3.70 -28.36 -17.14
CA ALA A 461 2.94 -28.76 -18.32
C ALA A 461 1.51 -28.19 -18.33
N ALA A 462 0.82 -28.25 -17.18
CA ALA A 462 -0.53 -27.70 -17.05
C ALA A 462 -0.54 -26.17 -17.24
N SER A 463 0.43 -25.47 -16.64
CA SER A 463 0.54 -24.01 -16.79
C SER A 463 0.81 -23.61 -18.23
N VAL A 464 1.71 -24.31 -18.93
CA VAL A 464 1.99 -24.08 -20.35
C VAL A 464 0.74 -24.29 -21.19
N ASN A 465 -0.03 -25.35 -20.91
CA ASN A 465 -1.29 -25.62 -21.61
C ASN A 465 -2.30 -24.47 -21.43
N ASN A 466 -2.50 -24.03 -20.20
CA ASN A 466 -3.48 -23.00 -19.88
C ASN A 466 -3.10 -21.64 -20.49
N ILE A 467 -1.83 -21.22 -20.41
CA ILE A 467 -1.41 -19.95 -21.01
C ILE A 467 -1.43 -20.00 -22.54
N TYR A 468 -1.26 -21.18 -23.15
CA TYR A 468 -1.42 -21.37 -24.59
C TYR A 468 -2.87 -21.15 -25.01
N HIS A 469 -3.82 -21.83 -24.35
CA HIS A 469 -5.25 -21.68 -24.65
C HIS A 469 -5.82 -20.32 -24.24
N ALA A 470 -5.17 -19.61 -23.32
CA ALA A 470 -5.47 -18.22 -23.01
C ALA A 470 -4.87 -17.22 -24.01
N GLY A 471 -4.20 -17.66 -25.10
CA GLY A 471 -3.60 -16.78 -26.10
C GLY A 471 -2.37 -16.01 -25.60
N VAL A 472 -1.79 -16.40 -24.47
CA VAL A 472 -0.60 -15.77 -23.87
C VAL A 472 0.68 -16.32 -24.49
N ALA A 473 0.71 -17.64 -24.71
CA ALA A 473 1.81 -18.34 -25.38
C ALA A 473 1.44 -18.72 -26.82
N ALA A 474 2.43 -18.73 -27.72
CA ALA A 474 2.33 -19.26 -29.07
C ALA A 474 3.46 -20.25 -29.38
N GLY A 475 3.25 -21.02 -30.44
CA GLY A 475 4.25 -21.84 -31.11
C GLY A 475 3.59 -23.01 -31.84
N ASP A 476 4.29 -23.55 -32.83
CA ASP A 476 3.73 -24.61 -33.68
C ASP A 476 3.96 -25.99 -33.09
N THR A 477 5.23 -26.36 -32.84
CA THR A 477 5.58 -27.71 -32.36
C THR A 477 6.43 -27.73 -31.10
N THR A 478 6.96 -26.59 -30.67
CA THR A 478 7.92 -26.48 -29.56
C THR A 478 7.63 -25.24 -28.71
N TYR A 479 7.75 -25.39 -27.39
CA TYR A 479 7.61 -24.30 -26.42
C TYR A 479 8.95 -23.78 -25.89
N ASN A 480 10.01 -24.60 -25.93
CA ASN A 480 11.32 -24.38 -25.34
C ASN A 480 11.30 -24.14 -23.81
N PRO A 481 10.77 -25.06 -22.99
CA PRO A 481 10.54 -24.81 -21.56
C PRO A 481 11.81 -24.52 -20.75
N GLN A 482 12.97 -24.97 -21.21
CA GLN A 482 14.26 -24.79 -20.51
C GLN A 482 15.04 -23.55 -20.96
N GLU A 483 14.57 -22.84 -21.98
CA GLU A 483 15.23 -21.64 -22.48
C GLU A 483 15.02 -20.47 -21.51
N ASN A 484 16.06 -19.68 -21.28
CA ASN A 484 15.97 -18.47 -20.48
C ASN A 484 15.08 -17.44 -21.18
N VAL A 485 14.35 -16.68 -20.37
CA VAL A 485 13.44 -15.64 -20.84
C VAL A 485 14.15 -14.30 -20.81
N THR A 486 14.18 -13.62 -21.94
CA THR A 486 14.61 -12.22 -22.01
C THR A 486 13.56 -11.28 -21.42
N ARG A 487 13.95 -10.10 -20.94
CA ARG A 487 13.01 -9.08 -20.44
C ARG A 487 11.95 -8.70 -21.46
N ALA A 488 12.30 -8.62 -22.74
CA ALA A 488 11.33 -8.37 -23.81
C ALA A 488 10.29 -9.49 -23.91
N GLN A 489 10.73 -10.75 -23.87
CA GLN A 489 9.81 -11.89 -23.90
C GLN A 489 8.93 -11.91 -22.64
N PHE A 490 9.48 -11.64 -21.46
CA PHE A 490 8.68 -11.58 -20.23
C PHE A 490 7.61 -10.50 -20.31
N ALA A 491 7.97 -9.29 -20.76
CA ALA A 491 7.03 -8.18 -20.96
C ALA A 491 5.91 -8.57 -21.92
N THR A 492 6.23 -9.19 -23.05
CA THR A 492 5.21 -9.60 -24.01
C THR A 492 4.25 -10.65 -23.45
N PHE A 493 4.75 -11.66 -22.73
CA PHE A 493 3.86 -12.65 -22.08
C PHE A 493 3.02 -12.01 -20.99
N MET A 494 3.60 -11.09 -20.21
CA MET A 494 2.90 -10.40 -19.14
C MET A 494 1.78 -9.48 -19.67
N ALA A 495 2.04 -8.70 -20.72
CA ALA A 495 1.02 -7.85 -21.35
C ALA A 495 -0.15 -8.67 -21.90
N ARG A 496 0.12 -9.82 -22.54
CA ARG A 496 -0.92 -10.75 -23.01
C ARG A 496 -1.72 -11.39 -21.89
N ALA A 497 -1.05 -11.68 -20.78
CA ALA A 497 -1.69 -12.24 -19.60
C ALA A 497 -2.68 -11.23 -19.00
N MET A 498 -2.26 -9.96 -18.94
CA MET A 498 -3.02 -8.83 -18.42
C MET A 498 -4.18 -8.37 -19.27
N GLU A 499 -3.99 -8.30 -20.59
CA GLU A 499 -4.84 -7.53 -21.48
C GLU A 499 -5.14 -8.31 -22.76
N ASP A 500 -6.44 -8.56 -22.97
CA ASP A 500 -6.95 -9.42 -24.03
C ASP A 500 -6.57 -8.92 -25.42
N SER A 501 -6.45 -7.60 -25.61
CA SER A 501 -6.08 -7.02 -26.90
C SER A 501 -4.66 -7.35 -27.37
N PHE A 502 -3.76 -7.79 -26.47
CA PHE A 502 -2.43 -8.28 -26.84
C PHE A 502 -2.41 -9.78 -27.14
N ARG A 503 -3.43 -10.54 -26.72
CA ARG A 503 -3.47 -12.00 -26.86
C ARG A 503 -3.43 -12.42 -28.33
N LEU A 504 -2.78 -13.55 -28.54
CA LEU A 504 -2.66 -14.20 -29.83
C LEU A 504 -4.02 -14.79 -30.19
N LYS A 505 -4.44 -14.59 -31.44
CA LYS A 505 -5.73 -15.06 -31.97
C LYS A 505 -5.64 -16.44 -32.58
#